data_AF-A0A348Z585-F1
#
_entry.id   AF-A0A348Z585-F1
#
_cell.length_a   1.000
_cell.length_b   1.000
_cell.length_c   1.000
_cell.angle_alpha   90.00
_cell.angle_beta   90.00
_cell.angle_gamma   90.00
#
_symmetry.space_group_name_H-M   'P 1'
#
loop_
_entity.id
_entity.type
_entity.pdbx_description
1 polymer ?
#
loop_
_entity_poly.entity_id
_entity_poly.type
_entity_poly.pdbx_seq_one_letter_code
_entity_poly.pdbx_strand_id
1 'polypeptide(L)' 'MQNKTSRNIIGPDLNEYRGDVNYTLLATQTPYAYLRGSGYGTGRFRIDRKFIE' A
#
# COMPACT_ATOMS: atom_id res chain seq x y z
N MET A 1 15.20 17.48 3.76
CA MET A 1 14.49 16.52 2.87
C MET A 1 15.15 16.54 1.51
N GLN A 2 15.20 15.40 0.82
CA GLN A 2 15.79 15.32 -0.53
C GLN A 2 14.72 15.56 -1.61
N ASN A 3 15.09 16.25 -2.69
CA ASN A 3 14.20 16.50 -3.83
C ASN A 3 13.90 15.22 -4.60
N LYS A 4 12.70 15.15 -5.18
CA LYS A 4 12.34 14.10 -6.14
C LYS A 4 13.16 14.21 -7.42
N THR A 5 13.39 13.08 -8.06
CA THR A 5 14.12 12.92 -9.31
C THR A 5 13.37 11.92 -10.20
N SER A 6 13.69 11.90 -11.49
CA SER A 6 13.16 10.90 -12.43
C SER A 6 13.60 9.46 -12.14
N ARG A 7 14.61 9.27 -11.29
CA ARG A 7 15.11 7.94 -10.89
C ARG A 7 14.40 7.37 -9.67
N ASN A 8 13.52 8.13 -9.02
CA ASN A 8 12.76 7.60 -7.89
C ASN A 8 11.80 6.51 -8.37
N ILE A 9 11.75 5.41 -7.62
CA ILE A 9 10.76 4.37 -7.83
C ILE A 9 9.44 4.86 -7.20
N ILE A 10 8.34 4.75 -7.94
CA ILE A 10 7.02 5.19 -7.50
C ILE A 10 6.14 3.96 -7.37
N GLY A 11 5.50 3.78 -6.22
CA GLY A 11 4.56 2.70 -5.94
C GLY A 11 3.52 3.14 -4.91
N PRO A 12 2.31 2.55 -4.92
CA PRO A 12 1.23 2.96 -4.03
C PRO A 12 1.37 2.38 -2.63
N ASP A 13 0.67 3.00 -1.68
CA ASP A 13 0.23 2.36 -0.44
C ASP A 13 -1.25 1.93 -0.56
N LEU A 14 -1.58 0.75 -0.03
CA LEU A 14 -2.92 0.17 -0.08
C LEU A 14 -3.32 -0.35 1.31
N ASN A 15 -4.63 -0.46 1.55
CA ASN A 15 -5.22 -0.94 2.80
C ASN A 15 -6.70 -1.34 2.58
N GLU A 16 -7.38 -1.81 3.63
CA GLU A 16 -8.78 -2.29 3.57
C GLU A 16 -9.79 -1.25 3.03
N TYR A 17 -9.43 0.03 3.02
CA TYR A 17 -10.29 1.11 2.52
C TYR A 17 -10.09 1.40 1.04
N ARG A 18 -9.11 0.74 0.40
CA ARG A 18 -9.03 0.71 -1.06
C ARG A 18 -10.10 -0.25 -1.57
N GLY A 19 -10.78 0.15 -2.65
CA GLY A 19 -11.71 -0.71 -3.38
C GLY A 19 -11.00 -1.93 -3.98
N ASP A 20 -11.56 -2.49 -5.05
CA ASP A 20 -10.96 -3.67 -5.68
C ASP A 20 -9.64 -3.28 -6.36
N VAL A 21 -8.57 -4.00 -6.02
CA VAL A 21 -7.23 -3.78 -6.56
C VAL A 21 -6.91 -4.89 -7.55
N ASN A 22 -6.61 -4.50 -8.79
CA ASN A 22 -6.10 -5.43 -9.79
C ASN A 22 -4.57 -5.54 -9.65
N TYR A 23 -4.10 -6.53 -8.89
CA TYR A 23 -2.67 -6.75 -8.64
C TYR A 23 -1.89 -7.16 -9.90
N THR A 24 -2.52 -7.86 -10.84
CA THR A 24 -1.90 -8.22 -12.12
C THR A 24 -1.58 -6.98 -12.94
N LEU A 25 -2.50 -6.01 -13.01
CA LEU A 25 -2.25 -4.73 -13.65
C LEU A 25 -1.22 -3.91 -12.87
N LEU A 26 -1.32 -3.88 -11.54
CA LEU A 26 -0.39 -3.10 -10.72
C LEU A 26 1.07 -3.56 -10.91
N ALA A 27 1.28 -4.87 -11.03
CA ALA A 27 2.60 -5.46 -11.26
C ALA A 27 3.24 -5.04 -12.59
N THR A 28 2.46 -4.56 -13.57
CA THR A 28 3.01 -4.02 -14.83
C THR A 28 3.42 -2.55 -14.73
N GLN A 29 3.01 -1.84 -13.68
CA GLN A 29 3.20 -0.39 -13.53
C GLN A 29 4.28 -0.02 -12.54
N THR A 30 4.49 -0.82 -11.50
CA THR A 30 5.44 -0.52 -10.44
C THR A 30 6.04 -1.79 -9.84
N PRO A 31 7.33 -1.77 -9.44
CA PRO A 31 7.96 -2.92 -8.81
C PRO A 31 7.58 -3.10 -7.33
N TYR A 32 6.82 -2.18 -6.72
CA TYR A 32 6.42 -2.33 -5.32
C TYR A 32 5.06 -1.71 -4.99
N ALA A 33 4.44 -2.23 -3.93
CA ALA A 33 3.33 -1.61 -3.24
C ALA A 33 3.50 -1.84 -1.73
N TYR A 34 3.18 -0.82 -0.93
CA TYR A 34 3.07 -0.99 0.52
C TYR A 34 1.66 -1.40 0.90
N LEU A 35 1.54 -2.30 1.88
CA LEU A 35 0.26 -2.71 2.45
C LEU A 35 0.23 -2.35 3.94
N ARG A 36 -0.88 -1.82 4.42
CA ARG A 36 -1.10 -1.70 5.86
C ARG A 36 -1.30 -3.09 6.44
N GLY A 37 -0.40 -3.53 7.33
CA GLY A 37 -0.57 -4.78 8.07
C GLY A 37 -1.55 -4.65 9.25
N SER A 38 -1.41 -3.58 10.02
CA SER A 38 -2.21 -3.34 11.22
C SER A 38 -2.21 -1.87 11.61
N GLY A 39 -2.98 -1.49 12.63
CA GLY A 39 -2.94 -0.16 13.23
C GLY A 39 -3.51 -0.11 14.65
N TYR A 40 -3.16 0.97 15.37
CA TYR A 40 -3.67 1.28 16.72
C TYR A 40 -4.53 2.56 16.73
N GLY A 41 -4.88 3.13 15.57
CA GLY A 41 -5.54 4.43 15.46
C GLY A 41 -6.92 4.54 16.12
N THR A 42 -7.54 3.42 16.53
CA THR A 42 -8.84 3.39 17.23
C THR A 42 -8.71 3.23 18.75
N GLY A 43 -7.48 3.31 19.30
CA GLY A 43 -7.21 3.05 20.72
C GLY A 43 -7.05 1.58 21.08
N ARG A 44 -7.08 0.68 20.10
CA ARG A 44 -6.78 -0.75 20.23
C ARG A 44 -6.12 -1.29 18.96
N PHE A 45 -5.37 -2.39 19.10
CA PHE A 45 -4.74 -3.08 17.97
C PHE A 45 -5.79 -3.67 17.04
N ARG A 46 -5.61 -3.47 15.73
CA ARG A 46 -6.45 -4.05 14.69
C ARG A 46 -5.61 -4.43 13.48
N ILE A 47 -5.87 -5.61 12.92
CA ILE A 47 -5.30 -6.06 11.65
C ILE A 47 -6.13 -5.43 10.52
N ASP A 48 -5.45 -5.02 9.45
CA ASP A 48 -6.13 -4.57 8.23
C ASP A 48 -6.83 -5.74 7.54
N ARG A 49 -8.11 -5.56 7.20
CA ARG A 49 -8.95 -6.67 6.70
C ARG A 49 -8.55 -7.20 5.32
N LYS A 50 -7.70 -6.49 4.57
CA LYS A 50 -7.22 -6.91 3.22
C LYS A 50 -5.70 -7.11 3.18
N PHE A 51 -5.06 -7.38 4.32
CA PHE A 51 -3.62 -7.60 4.36
C PHE A 51 -3.20 -9.01 3.90
N ILE A 52 -3.98 -10.02 4.28
CA ILE A 52 -3.68 -11.44 3.99
C ILE A 52 -4.49 -11.97 2.79
N GLU A 53 -5.71 -11.47 2.63
CA GLU A 53 -6.66 -11.84 1.57
C GLU A 53 -6.70 -10.81 0.43
#